data_AF-A0A968S8V8-F1
#
_entry.id   AF-A0A968S8V8-F1
#
_cell.length_a   1.000
_cell.length_b   1.000
_cell.length_c   1.000
_cell.angle_alpha   90.00
_cell.angle_beta   90.00
_cell.angle_gamma   90.00
#
_symmetry.space_group_name_H-M   'P 1'
#
loop_
_entity.id
_entity.type
_entity.pdbx_description
1 polymer ?
#
loop_
_entity_poly.entity_id
_entity_poly.type
_entity_poly.pdbx_seq_one_letter_code
_entity_poly.pdbx_strand_id
1 'polypeptide(L)'
;MTVENLEQNGNQNPEENQGEHRQDNEMVALSVQSNAGQAMQPLKLKLREHSSLPGQRPVEASHLKIVDTYSSVGSQRPVTASTMEVARTLSISGNRPIAASHLNVSQTYTVMGNRPVASNEIDDPTNLMGYLD
;
A
#
# COMPACT_ATOMS: atom_id res chain seq x y z
N MET A 1 60.10 -47.14 -1.56
CA MET A 1 59.14 -46.16 -2.09
C MET A 1 57.74 -46.71 -1.91
N THR A 2 57.02 -46.26 -0.88
CA THR A 2 55.72 -45.55 -0.91
C THR A 2 55.29 -45.37 0.54
N VAL A 3 54.73 -44.20 0.82
CA VAL A 3 54.43 -43.65 2.15
C VAL A 3 52.98 -43.97 2.54
N GLU A 4 52.74 -44.29 3.81
CA GLU A 4 51.43 -44.19 4.44
C GLU A 4 51.53 -43.39 5.73
N ASN A 5 50.55 -42.52 5.91
CA ASN A 5 50.46 -41.44 6.88
C ASN A 5 49.98 -41.95 8.26
N LEU A 6 50.30 -41.21 9.34
CA LEU A 6 49.38 -40.60 10.30
C LEU A 6 50.17 -40.23 11.57
N GLU A 7 50.31 -38.95 11.88
CA GLU A 7 50.54 -38.50 13.25
C GLU A 7 49.49 -37.44 13.62
N GLN A 8 48.71 -37.81 14.63
CA GLN A 8 47.69 -37.00 15.29
C GLN A 8 48.36 -35.97 16.20
N ASN A 9 47.90 -34.73 16.16
CA ASN A 9 48.38 -33.65 17.00
C ASN A 9 47.54 -33.59 18.28
N GLY A 10 48.20 -33.61 19.44
CA GLY A 10 47.59 -33.58 20.76
C GLY A 10 48.36 -32.70 21.74
N ASN A 11 47.66 -31.67 22.21
CA ASN A 11 47.64 -31.12 23.56
C ASN A 11 48.69 -30.07 24.03
N GLN A 12 48.20 -28.83 24.22
CA GLN A 12 48.20 -27.93 25.41
C GLN A 12 49.39 -28.04 26.41
N ASN A 13 50.02 -27.01 26.97
CA ASN A 13 49.92 -25.53 27.08
C ASN A 13 51.34 -25.01 27.43
N PRO A 14 51.58 -23.69 27.57
CA PRO A 14 52.18 -23.28 28.86
C PRO A 14 51.71 -21.91 29.41
N GLU A 15 51.55 -21.94 30.74
CA GLU A 15 52.07 -21.05 31.79
C GLU A 15 52.12 -19.50 31.70
N GLU A 16 51.97 -18.96 32.91
CA GLU A 16 51.87 -17.56 33.37
C GLU A 16 53.07 -16.66 33.02
N ASN A 17 52.86 -15.34 32.87
CA ASN A 17 53.28 -14.30 33.85
C ASN A 17 53.40 -12.87 33.23
N GLN A 18 52.68 -11.92 33.86
CA GLN A 18 52.80 -10.46 34.05
C GLN A 18 53.57 -9.51 33.08
N GLY A 19 52.97 -8.33 32.85
CA GLY A 19 53.65 -7.11 32.39
C GLY A 19 52.68 -5.94 32.08
N GLU A 20 52.65 -4.92 32.95
CA GLU A 20 51.80 -3.71 32.88
C GLU A 20 52.29 -2.65 31.87
N HIS A 21 51.33 -1.90 31.29
CA HIS A 21 51.29 -0.43 31.14
C HIS A 21 50.30 -0.06 30.01
N ARG A 22 49.14 0.49 30.37
CA ARG A 22 48.27 1.20 29.42
C ARG A 22 48.17 2.64 29.87
N GLN A 23 48.60 3.55 28.99
CA GLN A 23 48.49 4.99 29.14
C GLN A 23 47.03 5.40 28.97
N ASP A 24 46.51 6.11 29.95
CA ASP A 24 45.17 6.68 29.96
C ASP A 24 45.07 7.75 28.87
N ASN A 25 44.29 7.47 27.83
CA ASN A 25 43.86 8.47 26.88
C ASN A 25 42.36 8.72 27.14
N GLU A 26 42.08 9.82 27.83
CA GLU A 26 40.75 10.23 28.27
C GLU A 26 39.81 10.36 27.06
N MET A 27 38.87 9.42 26.91
CA MET A 27 37.73 9.60 26.01
C MET A 27 36.66 10.39 26.76
N VAL A 28 36.68 11.71 26.61
CA VAL A 28 35.60 12.59 27.06
C VAL A 28 34.37 12.34 26.18
N ALA A 29 33.43 11.54 26.68
CA ALA A 29 32.11 11.42 26.07
C ALA A 29 31.27 12.65 26.44
N LEU A 30 30.84 13.41 25.43
CA LEU A 30 29.91 14.52 25.61
C LEU A 30 28.53 13.95 26.01
N SER A 31 28.18 14.02 27.29
CA SER A 31 26.87 13.59 27.76
C SER A 31 25.82 14.65 27.45
N VAL A 32 24.92 14.34 26.51
CA VAL A 32 23.73 15.16 26.26
C VAL A 32 22.72 14.85 27.37
N GLN A 33 22.52 15.80 28.28
CA GLN A 33 21.42 15.76 29.24
C GLN A 33 20.11 15.86 28.46
N SER A 34 19.44 14.71 28.25
CA SER A 34 18.07 14.72 27.77
C SER A 34 17.21 15.29 28.90
N ASN A 35 16.68 16.49 28.66
CA ASN A 35 15.74 17.13 29.57
C ASN A 35 14.48 16.27 29.58
N ALA A 36 14.36 15.43 30.61
CA ALA A 36 13.23 14.54 30.86
C ALA A 36 12.00 15.39 31.23
N GLY A 37 11.34 15.96 30.22
CA GLY A 37 10.26 16.92 30.44
C GLY A 37 9.20 16.99 29.33
N GLN A 38 9.32 16.20 28.27
CA GLN A 38 8.21 15.93 27.37
C GLN A 38 8.14 14.43 27.17
N ALA A 39 7.21 13.80 27.88
CA ALA A 39 6.84 12.42 27.66
C ALA A 39 6.58 12.25 26.16
N MET A 40 7.50 11.57 25.47
CA MET A 40 7.20 11.00 24.17
C MET A 40 6.10 9.98 24.45
N GLN A 41 4.86 10.44 24.36
CA GLN A 41 3.70 9.58 24.35
C GLN A 41 4.02 8.54 23.28
N PRO A 42 4.13 7.24 23.62
CA PRO A 42 4.28 6.24 22.59
C PRO A 42 3.11 6.46 21.64
N LEU A 43 3.39 6.70 20.36
CA LEU A 43 2.37 6.83 19.33
C LEU A 43 1.45 5.62 19.53
N LYS A 44 0.25 5.84 20.06
CA LYS A 44 -0.76 4.80 20.26
C LYS A 44 -1.28 4.48 18.87
N LEU A 45 -0.44 3.80 18.08
CA LEU A 45 -0.86 3.17 16.86
C LEU A 45 -1.86 2.11 17.32
N LYS A 46 -3.15 2.34 17.06
CA LYS A 46 -4.17 1.30 17.17
C LYS A 46 -3.77 0.23 16.16
N LEU A 47 -2.91 -0.69 16.58
CA LEU A 47 -2.60 -1.88 15.81
C LEU A 47 -3.88 -2.70 15.81
N ARG A 48 -4.66 -2.57 14.74
CA ARG A 48 -5.76 -3.48 14.47
C ARG A 48 -5.13 -4.86 14.39
N GLU A 49 -5.73 -5.87 15.03
CA GLU A 49 -5.28 -7.26 14.94
C GLU A 49 -5.22 -7.66 13.46
N HIS A 50 -4.06 -7.48 12.81
CA HIS A 50 -3.85 -7.88 11.44
C HIS A 50 -3.78 -9.40 11.47
N SER A 51 -4.61 -10.08 10.67
CA SER A 51 -4.33 -11.46 10.28
C SER A 51 -2.87 -11.53 9.89
N SER A 52 -2.08 -12.44 10.45
CA SER A 52 -0.65 -12.52 10.18
C SER A 52 -0.41 -12.81 8.69
N LEU A 53 -0.32 -11.75 7.89
CA LEU A 53 0.09 -11.86 6.50
C LEU A 53 1.55 -12.29 6.49
N PRO A 54 1.98 -13.15 5.55
CA PRO A 54 3.39 -13.51 5.43
C PRO A 54 4.27 -12.26 5.37
N GLY A 55 5.25 -12.19 6.27
CA GLY A 55 6.18 -11.06 6.35
C GLY A 55 5.68 -9.80 7.06
N GLN A 56 4.62 -9.88 7.87
CA GLN A 56 4.18 -8.81 8.81
C GLN A 56 4.04 -7.43 8.17
N ARG A 57 3.62 -7.38 6.89
CA ARG A 57 3.43 -6.13 6.17
C ARG A 57 2.20 -5.40 6.71
N PRO A 58 2.31 -4.13 7.16
CA PRO A 58 1.15 -3.32 7.52
C PRO A 58 0.21 -3.17 6.33
N VAL A 59 -1.10 -3.27 6.57
CA VAL A 59 -2.14 -3.08 5.56
C VAL A 59 -3.25 -2.19 6.10
N GLU A 60 -3.74 -1.25 5.30
CA GLU A 60 -4.89 -0.42 5.67
C GLU A 60 -6.20 -1.09 5.23
N ALA A 61 -7.29 -0.80 5.93
CA ALA A 61 -8.62 -1.23 5.49
C ALA A 61 -9.06 -0.44 4.26
N SER A 62 -9.73 -1.12 3.32
CA SER A 62 -10.28 -0.45 2.15
C SER A 62 -11.51 0.41 2.50
N HIS A 63 -11.72 1.50 1.76
CA HIS A 63 -12.90 2.37 1.83
C HIS A 63 -14.12 1.81 1.06
N LEU A 64 -14.01 0.62 0.45
CA LEU A 64 -15.10 0.01 -0.31
C LEU A 64 -16.25 -0.43 0.62
N LYS A 65 -17.48 -0.01 0.30
CA LYS A 65 -18.69 -0.47 0.99
C LYS A 65 -19.17 -1.79 0.41
N ILE A 66 -19.12 -2.85 1.21
CA ILE A 66 -19.70 -4.16 0.88
C ILE A 66 -21.19 -4.12 1.23
N VAL A 67 -22.06 -4.47 0.28
CA VAL A 67 -23.53 -4.48 0.45
C VAL A 67 -24.04 -5.89 0.69
N ASP A 68 -23.43 -6.87 0.02
CA ASP A 68 -23.79 -8.27 0.14
C ASP A 68 -22.57 -9.16 -0.09
N THR A 69 -22.65 -10.45 0.23
CA THR A 69 -21.59 -11.43 -0.05
C THR A 69 -22.23 -12.76 -0.39
N TYR A 70 -21.87 -13.33 -1.54
CA TYR A 70 -22.43 -14.59 -2.01
C TYR A 70 -21.35 -15.67 -2.11
N SER A 71 -21.76 -16.92 -1.97
CA SER A 71 -20.88 -18.06 -2.19
C SER A 71 -20.81 -18.39 -3.67
N SER A 72 -19.60 -18.39 -4.22
CA SER A 72 -19.27 -18.95 -5.53
C SER A 72 -18.46 -20.22 -5.31
N VAL A 73 -18.28 -21.05 -6.35
CA VAL A 73 -17.53 -22.31 -6.27
C VAL A 73 -16.19 -22.08 -5.55
N GLY A 74 -16.06 -22.64 -4.33
CA GLY A 74 -14.85 -22.60 -3.49
C GLY A 74 -14.54 -21.29 -2.76
N SER A 75 -15.37 -20.24 -2.82
CA SER A 75 -15.06 -18.96 -2.15
C SER A 75 -16.28 -18.06 -1.90
N GLN A 76 -16.18 -17.18 -0.91
CA GLN A 76 -17.11 -16.07 -0.74
C GLN A 76 -16.65 -14.87 -1.58
N ARG A 77 -17.56 -14.30 -2.37
CA ARG A 77 -17.31 -13.13 -3.23
C ARG A 77 -18.12 -11.94 -2.71
N PRO A 78 -17.47 -10.82 -2.32
CA PRO A 78 -18.19 -9.64 -1.87
C PRO A 78 -18.84 -8.91 -3.06
N VAL A 79 -20.00 -8.33 -2.82
CA VAL A 79 -20.71 -7.41 -3.73
C VAL A 79 -20.58 -6.01 -3.17
N THR A 80 -19.98 -5.11 -3.94
CA THR A 80 -19.71 -3.73 -3.52
C THR A 80 -20.83 -2.80 -3.97
N ALA A 81 -21.01 -1.69 -3.24
CA ALA A 81 -21.92 -0.64 -3.66
C ALA A 81 -21.41 0.00 -4.97
N SER A 82 -22.26 0.06 -5.98
CA SER A 82 -21.98 0.78 -7.23
C SER A 82 -22.39 2.24 -7.10
N THR A 83 -21.60 3.14 -7.71
CA THR A 83 -21.93 4.56 -7.88
C THR A 83 -22.66 4.85 -9.21
N MET A 84 -22.89 3.83 -10.04
CA MET A 84 -23.55 3.98 -11.33
C MET A 84 -25.04 4.31 -11.16
N GLU A 85 -25.49 5.39 -11.79
CA GLU A 85 -26.91 5.74 -11.89
C GLU A 85 -27.55 5.01 -13.07
N VAL A 86 -28.64 4.27 -12.82
CA VAL A 86 -29.38 3.53 -13.85
C VAL A 86 -30.61 4.33 -14.25
N ALA A 87 -30.67 4.79 -15.50
CA ALA A 87 -31.80 5.54 -16.02
C ALA A 87 -32.99 4.63 -16.35
N ARG A 88 -32.73 3.48 -16.98
CA ARG A 88 -33.75 2.52 -17.43
C ARG A 88 -33.18 1.10 -17.46
N THR A 89 -34.05 0.10 -17.52
CA THR A 89 -33.66 -1.30 -17.74
C THR A 89 -34.40 -1.87 -18.94
N LEU A 90 -33.65 -2.47 -19.87
CA LEU A 90 -34.21 -3.15 -21.03
C LEU A 90 -34.41 -4.64 -20.74
N SER A 91 -35.61 -5.19 -21.03
CA SER A 91 -36.02 -6.56 -20.68
C SER A 91 -36.14 -7.55 -21.86
N ILE A 92 -35.50 -7.28 -23.00
CA ILE A 92 -35.63 -8.12 -24.21
C ILE A 92 -34.85 -9.45 -24.11
N SER A 93 -33.86 -9.55 -23.21
CA SER A 93 -33.07 -10.78 -22.99
C SER A 93 -32.45 -10.76 -21.60
N GLY A 94 -33.32 -10.79 -20.58
CA GLY A 94 -32.95 -10.49 -19.19
C GLY A 94 -32.85 -8.98 -18.94
N ASN A 95 -32.47 -8.62 -17.71
CA ASN A 95 -32.39 -7.23 -17.26
C ASN A 95 -31.06 -6.60 -17.68
N ARG A 96 -31.09 -5.72 -18.70
CA ARG A 96 -29.92 -4.96 -19.18
C ARG A 96 -30.03 -3.51 -18.72
N PRO A 97 -29.26 -3.07 -17.70
CA PRO A 97 -29.33 -1.69 -17.23
C PRO A 97 -28.75 -0.73 -18.28
N ILE A 98 -29.40 0.42 -18.43
CA ILE A 98 -28.95 1.55 -19.25
C ILE A 98 -28.52 2.65 -18.28
N ALA A 99 -27.22 2.95 -18.27
CA ALA A 99 -26.66 3.99 -17.42
C ALA A 99 -27.19 5.38 -17.81
N ALA A 100 -27.37 6.25 -16.82
CA ALA A 100 -27.64 7.65 -17.06
C ALA A 100 -26.41 8.33 -17.68
N SER A 101 -26.64 9.17 -18.69
CA SER A 101 -25.59 10.04 -19.24
C SER A 101 -25.69 11.39 -18.56
N HIS A 102 -24.59 11.86 -17.96
CA HIS A 102 -24.47 13.22 -17.44
C HIS A 102 -23.86 14.19 -18.47
N LEU A 103 -23.68 13.76 -19.73
CA LEU A 103 -23.22 14.63 -20.81
C LEU A 103 -24.32 15.64 -21.19
N ASN A 104 -23.98 16.92 -21.20
CA ASN A 104 -24.85 17.98 -21.72
C ASN A 104 -24.80 18.01 -23.26
N VAL A 105 -25.86 17.49 -23.90
CA VAL A 105 -25.97 17.43 -25.35
C VAL A 105 -26.76 18.65 -25.84
N SER A 106 -26.13 19.50 -26.66
CA SER A 106 -26.75 20.71 -27.21
C SER A 106 -27.65 20.39 -28.41
N GLN A 107 -27.23 19.44 -29.24
CA GLN A 107 -27.94 19.05 -30.45
C GLN A 107 -27.61 17.60 -30.84
N THR A 108 -28.51 16.97 -31.60
CA THR A 108 -28.29 15.65 -32.20
C THR A 108 -28.56 15.74 -33.70
N TYR A 109 -27.54 15.49 -34.51
CA TYR A 109 -27.69 15.36 -35.96
C TYR A 109 -28.17 13.96 -36.29
N THR A 110 -29.14 13.82 -37.21
CA THR A 110 -29.78 12.53 -37.58
C THR A 110 -29.42 12.05 -38.98
N VAL A 111 -28.83 12.91 -39.83
CA VAL A 111 -28.54 12.64 -41.25
C VAL A 111 -27.63 11.41 -41.45
N MET A 112 -26.73 11.12 -40.50
CA MET A 112 -25.82 9.97 -40.53
C MET A 112 -25.92 9.15 -39.24
N GLY A 113 -27.16 8.86 -38.81
CA GLY A 113 -27.48 8.28 -37.50
C GLY A 113 -27.54 9.33 -36.40
N ASN A 114 -27.86 8.93 -35.16
CA ASN A 114 -27.99 9.83 -34.01
C ASN A 114 -26.62 10.19 -33.43
N ARG A 115 -26.07 11.34 -33.82
CA ARG A 115 -24.76 11.82 -33.36
C ARG A 115 -24.96 12.98 -32.38
N PRO A 116 -24.79 12.76 -31.06
CA PRO A 116 -24.88 13.84 -30.08
C PRO A 116 -23.67 14.77 -30.20
N VAL A 117 -23.90 16.07 -30.08
CA VAL A 117 -22.86 17.10 -30.10
C VAL A 117 -22.96 17.92 -28.82
N ALA A 118 -21.81 18.17 -28.19
CA ALA A 118 -21.72 19.01 -26.99
C ALA A 118 -21.88 20.49 -27.36
N SER A 119 -22.04 21.35 -26.36
CA SER A 119 -21.94 22.80 -26.57
C SER A 119 -20.50 23.17 -26.94
N ASN A 120 -20.34 24.19 -27.78
CA ASN A 120 -19.05 24.85 -28.00
C ASN A 120 -18.80 25.97 -26.97
N GLU A 121 -19.82 26.31 -26.17
CA GLU A 121 -19.68 27.26 -25.08
C GLU A 121 -18.78 26.67 -24.00
N ILE A 122 -17.77 27.42 -23.57
CA ILE A 122 -16.81 27.01 -22.56
C ILE A 122 -17.35 27.42 -21.20
N ASP A 123 -17.65 26.44 -20.34
CA ASP A 123 -18.20 26.68 -19.01
C ASP A 123 -17.17 27.34 -18.06
N ASP A 124 -15.92 26.84 -18.04
CA ASP A 124 -14.82 27.45 -17.29
C ASP A 124 -13.52 27.47 -18.12
N PRO A 125 -13.13 28.62 -18.69
CA PRO A 125 -11.92 28.72 -19.48
C PRO A 125 -10.66 28.54 -18.61
N THR A 126 -10.70 28.87 -17.32
CA THR A 126 -9.53 28.81 -16.42
C THR A 126 -9.08 27.37 -16.18
N ASN A 127 -10.04 26.47 -16.00
CA ASN A 127 -9.80 25.05 -15.84
C ASN A 127 -9.22 24.42 -17.13
N LEU A 128 -9.72 24.87 -18.29
CA LEU A 128 -9.29 24.35 -19.59
C LEU A 128 -7.86 24.78 -19.96
N MET A 129 -7.43 25.99 -19.59
CA MET A 129 -6.07 26.49 -19.84
C MET A 129 -4.97 25.70 -19.11
N GLY A 130 -5.31 24.89 -18.09
CA GLY A 130 -4.37 24.01 -17.39
C GLY A 130 -4.07 22.70 -18.11
N TYR A 131 -4.81 22.39 -19.19
CA TYR A 131 -4.66 21.15 -19.98
C TYR A 131 -4.16 21.41 -21.40
N LEU A 132 -3.89 22.67 -21.77
CA LEU A 132 -3.28 23.05 -23.02
C LEU A 132 -1.78 23.32 -22.75
N ASP A 133 -0.94 22.36 -23.15
CA ASP A 133 0.53 22.51 -23.18
C ASP A 133 0.96 23.31 -24.43
#